data_AF-A0A1T4VQJ7-F1
#
_entry.id   AF-A0A1T4VQJ7-F1
#
_cell.length_a   1.000
_cell.length_b   1.000
_cell.length_c   1.000
_cell.angle_alpha   90.00
_cell.angle_beta   90.00
_cell.angle_gamma   90.00
#
_symmetry.space_group_name_H-M   'P 1'
#
loop_
_entity.id
_entity.type
_entity.pdbx_description
1 polymer ?
#
loop_
_entity_poly.entity_id
_entity_poly.type
_entity_poly.pdbx_seq_one_letter_code
_entity_poly.pdbx_strand_id
1 'polypeptide(L)'
;MENKYLNDVPDVEVKDIVSKRQKVISEAADSMPKYEYNANVLAKNLHPKVQHVKITDIEDLADAKIYTLCANPDLGTKKLAYFRAGQYVSLFLKIDGSVLTRPYSICSSPREAFEGKYRILVKTKADGFASKYINEELKVGDSLEISGPEGFFYYEGLRDAEFVYGLAGGSGISPFVSMAEAICDGTEDFNLTIIYGSRNSENILLKEKLDELSKRSNGKVKVFYVLSDEEKDGFEHGFITADIIRKYQNDTNNADGKYSVFVCGSQAMYDYLDGELIKLNIAKKYIRYDAYGEYELGERDSEFINEFKESIYKLTVVTNDGKERVVDAKATESLLVAMERAGIKAPSKCRSGECGFCRSKLVLGDVFIPEKVEKRRQYDKLTGYIHPCCTYPKSDCRILVNCEEPRVERKVKDMKKKERTMGLVMSIIMSAAMGALSAYLVLKGNPKAMKSVPVPMMYISNILLSVTVGIIVALCLPLGKMGRALAQKAHAKPPAMKFTLLNAIPFSVGNTLIVSLVVSFFGVAMGRSKAPASAVADMPPLPIMWLGSWGKLLIPTLILSYVLSVLLSPFVSQLVGLTDAGAEVGRASRGED
;
A
#
# COMPACT_ATOMS: atom_id res chain seq x y z
N MET A 1 1.92 -47.62 -20.11
CA MET A 1 0.84 -46.64 -20.36
C MET A 1 1.41 -45.57 -21.26
N GLU A 2 1.15 -45.68 -22.57
CA GLU A 2 1.51 -44.63 -23.51
C GLU A 2 0.70 -43.36 -23.21
N ASN A 3 1.40 -42.24 -23.11
CA ASN A 3 0.84 -40.98 -22.67
C ASN A 3 -0.01 -40.38 -23.80
N LYS A 4 -1.30 -40.72 -23.80
CA LYS A 4 -2.32 -40.35 -24.81
C LYS A 4 -2.36 -38.85 -25.15
N TYR A 5 -1.91 -38.00 -24.23
CA TYR A 5 -1.92 -36.54 -24.37
C TYR A 5 -0.85 -35.95 -25.30
N LEU A 6 0.23 -36.69 -25.60
CA LEU A 6 1.28 -36.21 -26.51
C LEU A 6 0.99 -36.51 -27.98
N ASN A 7 0.19 -37.53 -28.27
CA ASN A 7 -0.14 -37.95 -29.64
C ASN A 7 -1.25 -37.10 -30.28
N ASP A 8 -2.01 -36.34 -29.47
CA ASP A 8 -3.10 -35.46 -29.94
C ASP A 8 -2.65 -33.99 -30.11
N VAL A 9 -1.37 -33.68 -29.87
CA VAL A 9 -0.83 -32.35 -30.20
C VAL A 9 -0.60 -32.34 -31.70
N PRO A 10 -1.27 -31.46 -32.49
CA PRO A 10 -0.97 -31.33 -33.90
C PRO A 10 0.53 -31.05 -34.04
N ASP A 11 1.19 -31.59 -35.07
CA ASP A 11 2.52 -31.17 -35.49
C ASP A 11 2.47 -29.69 -35.91
N VAL A 12 2.39 -28.80 -34.92
CA VAL A 12 2.60 -27.38 -35.11
C VAL A 12 4.09 -27.29 -35.33
N GLU A 13 4.51 -27.17 -36.60
CA GLU A 13 5.91 -26.98 -36.96
C GLU A 13 6.52 -25.94 -36.02
N VAL A 14 7.31 -26.42 -35.06
CA VAL A 14 7.92 -25.60 -33.99
C VAL A 14 8.77 -24.48 -34.59
N LYS A 15 9.20 -24.66 -35.84
CA LYS A 15 9.92 -23.68 -36.66
C LYS A 15 9.16 -22.36 -36.82
N ASP A 16 7.83 -22.37 -36.85
CA ASP A 16 7.02 -21.18 -37.14
C ASP A 16 6.37 -20.54 -35.90
N ILE A 17 6.59 -21.10 -34.70
CA ILE A 17 6.04 -20.54 -33.46
C ILE A 17 6.56 -19.11 -33.22
N VAL A 18 7.84 -18.86 -33.52
CA VAL A 18 8.46 -17.55 -33.28
C VAL A 18 7.92 -16.50 -34.27
N SER A 19 7.81 -16.86 -35.55
CA SER A 19 7.30 -15.94 -36.59
C SER A 19 5.82 -15.63 -36.40
N LYS A 20 4.99 -16.65 -36.09
CA LYS A 20 3.56 -16.46 -35.75
C LYS A 20 3.40 -15.59 -34.50
N ARG A 21 4.19 -15.82 -33.44
CA ARG A 21 4.16 -14.97 -32.23
C ARG A 21 4.53 -13.53 -32.54
N GLN A 22 5.59 -13.30 -33.32
CA GLN A 22 6.00 -11.95 -33.71
C GLN A 22 4.93 -11.23 -34.55
N LYS A 23 4.29 -11.94 -35.48
CA LYS A 23 3.19 -11.41 -36.28
C LYS A 23 2.00 -11.01 -35.41
N VAL A 24 1.56 -11.90 -34.51
CA VAL A 24 0.48 -11.63 -33.54
C VAL A 24 0.84 -10.46 -32.62
N ILE A 25 2.09 -10.37 -32.14
CA ILE A 25 2.56 -9.25 -31.31
C ILE A 25 2.55 -7.93 -32.11
N SER A 26 2.95 -7.95 -33.38
CA SER A 26 2.95 -6.76 -34.23
C SER A 26 1.55 -6.29 -34.65
N GLU A 27 0.59 -7.21 -34.73
CA GLU A 27 -0.82 -6.94 -35.04
C GLU A 27 -1.63 -6.56 -33.80
N ALA A 28 -1.14 -6.86 -32.59
CA ALA A 28 -1.80 -6.52 -31.34
C ALA A 28 -1.81 -4.99 -31.14
N ALA A 29 -2.92 -4.48 -30.59
CA ALA A 29 -3.04 -3.07 -30.25
C ALA A 29 -1.98 -2.65 -29.21
N ASP A 30 -1.39 -1.47 -29.38
CA ASP A 30 -0.41 -0.87 -28.45
C ASP A 30 -0.99 -0.56 -27.05
N SER A 31 -2.31 -0.71 -26.87
CA SER A 31 -2.95 -0.57 -25.58
C SER A 31 -2.82 -1.86 -24.76
N MET A 32 -2.24 -1.75 -23.56
CA MET A 32 -2.34 -2.81 -22.55
C MET A 32 -3.81 -3.23 -22.42
N PRO A 33 -4.14 -4.53 -22.52
CA PRO A 33 -5.50 -4.97 -22.27
C PRO A 33 -5.87 -4.59 -20.84
N LYS A 34 -7.09 -4.09 -20.66
CA LYS A 34 -7.63 -3.84 -19.32
C LYS A 34 -7.86 -5.21 -18.67
N TYR A 35 -6.85 -5.73 -17.99
CA TYR A 35 -6.99 -6.93 -17.17
C TYR A 35 -7.43 -6.50 -15.77
N GLU A 36 -8.66 -6.84 -15.41
CA GLU A 36 -9.01 -6.95 -14.00
C GLU A 36 -8.67 -8.38 -13.56
N TYR A 37 -7.63 -8.53 -12.75
CA TYR A 37 -7.28 -9.84 -12.21
C TYR A 37 -8.43 -10.36 -11.34
N ASN A 38 -8.81 -11.62 -11.49
CA ASN A 38 -9.83 -12.25 -10.64
C ASN A 38 -9.50 -12.10 -9.14
N ALA A 39 -8.22 -12.08 -8.77
CA ALA A 39 -7.77 -11.79 -7.42
C ALA A 39 -8.20 -10.39 -6.93
N ASN A 40 -8.16 -9.37 -7.79
CA ASN A 40 -8.63 -8.02 -7.46
C ASN A 40 -10.15 -7.97 -7.34
N VAL A 41 -10.88 -8.69 -8.20
CA VAL A 41 -12.35 -8.82 -8.10
C VAL A 41 -12.72 -9.47 -6.78
N LEU A 42 -12.07 -10.59 -6.45
CA LEU A 42 -12.29 -11.30 -5.19
C LEU A 42 -11.93 -10.43 -3.99
N ALA A 43 -10.79 -9.74 -4.00
CA ALA A 43 -10.38 -8.85 -2.94
C ALA A 43 -11.39 -7.71 -2.71
N LYS A 44 -11.97 -7.14 -3.78
CA LYS A 44 -13.04 -6.13 -3.66
C LYS A 44 -14.31 -6.70 -3.02
N ASN A 45 -14.65 -7.94 -3.32
CA ASN A 45 -15.83 -8.61 -2.77
C ASN A 45 -15.62 -9.01 -1.29
N LEU A 46 -14.41 -9.43 -0.92
CA LEU A 46 -14.07 -9.83 0.46
C LEU A 46 -13.79 -8.64 1.37
N HIS A 47 -13.22 -7.55 0.83
CA HIS A 47 -12.75 -6.40 1.61
C HIS A 47 -13.30 -5.08 1.05
N PRO A 48 -14.64 -4.92 0.97
CA PRO A 48 -15.22 -3.64 0.59
C PRO A 48 -14.85 -2.57 1.63
N LYS A 49 -14.53 -1.37 1.16
CA LYS A 49 -14.23 -0.23 2.06
C LYS A 49 -15.46 0.16 2.88
N VAL A 50 -16.63 0.13 2.24
CA VAL A 50 -17.94 0.44 2.81
C VAL A 50 -18.96 -0.50 2.18
N GLN A 51 -19.92 -0.95 2.98
CA GLN A 51 -21.11 -1.67 2.56
C GLN A 51 -22.33 -0.88 3.06
N HIS A 52 -23.32 -0.70 2.20
CA HIS A 52 -24.59 -0.10 2.57
C HIS A 52 -25.56 -1.22 2.92
N VAL A 53 -26.14 -1.15 4.10
CA VAL A 53 -27.07 -2.15 4.62
C VAL A 53 -28.38 -1.51 5.02
N LYS A 54 -29.43 -2.32 5.09
CA LYS A 54 -30.74 -1.93 5.58
C LYS A 54 -31.10 -2.79 6.78
N ILE A 55 -31.62 -2.16 7.84
CA ILE A 55 -32.15 -2.88 8.99
C ILE A 55 -33.47 -3.52 8.55
N THR A 56 -33.54 -4.84 8.62
CA THR A 56 -34.72 -5.60 8.18
C THR A 56 -35.51 -6.20 9.32
N ASP A 57 -34.87 -6.39 10.47
CA ASP A 57 -35.48 -6.94 11.67
C ASP A 57 -34.69 -6.47 12.90
N ILE A 58 -35.40 -6.30 14.01
CA ILE A 58 -34.85 -5.95 15.32
C ILE A 58 -35.51 -6.87 16.35
N GLU A 59 -34.70 -7.64 17.07
CA GLU A 59 -35.13 -8.49 18.18
C GLU A 59 -34.68 -7.85 19.50
N ASP A 60 -35.64 -7.54 20.38
CA ASP A 60 -35.36 -7.01 21.70
C ASP A 60 -34.94 -8.15 22.66
N LEU A 61 -33.80 -7.96 23.31
CA LEU A 61 -33.33 -8.74 24.46
C LEU A 61 -33.32 -7.83 25.69
N ALA A 62 -33.18 -8.40 26.90
CA ALA A 62 -33.25 -7.66 28.16
C ALA A 62 -32.62 -6.25 28.15
N ASP A 63 -31.29 -6.15 28.05
CA ASP A 63 -30.55 -4.88 27.95
C ASP A 63 -29.77 -4.72 26.63
N ALA A 64 -30.18 -5.47 25.60
CA ALA A 64 -29.53 -5.51 24.30
C ALA A 64 -30.55 -5.70 23.17
N LYS A 65 -30.15 -5.45 21.93
CA LYS A 65 -30.96 -5.77 20.76
C LYS A 65 -30.13 -6.49 19.71
N ILE A 66 -30.75 -7.36 18.93
CA ILE A 66 -30.16 -7.95 17.73
C ILE A 66 -30.71 -7.22 16.51
N TYR A 67 -29.81 -6.78 15.64
CA TYR A 67 -30.16 -6.14 14.37
C TYR A 67 -29.81 -7.07 13.22
N THR A 68 -30.80 -7.36 12.37
CA THR A 68 -30.59 -8.06 11.12
C THR A 68 -30.33 -7.05 10.00
N LEU A 69 -29.10 -7.03 9.51
CA LEU A 69 -28.60 -6.15 8.46
C LEU A 69 -28.58 -6.89 7.12
N CYS A 70 -29.40 -6.44 6.17
CA CYS A 70 -29.37 -6.97 4.81
C CYS A 70 -28.62 -6.03 3.86
N ALA A 71 -28.03 -6.58 2.80
CA ALA A 71 -27.48 -5.78 1.70
C ALA A 71 -28.53 -4.78 1.17
N ASN A 72 -28.11 -3.53 0.88
CA ASN A 72 -28.98 -2.51 0.29
C ASN A 72 -28.61 -2.24 -1.19
N PRO A 73 -29.31 -2.87 -2.16
CA PRO A 73 -29.02 -2.70 -3.58
C PRO A 73 -29.25 -1.28 -4.09
N ASP A 74 -30.18 -0.53 -3.49
CA ASP A 74 -30.50 0.85 -3.88
C ASP A 74 -29.32 1.80 -3.62
N LEU A 75 -28.46 1.44 -2.66
CA LEU A 75 -27.21 2.14 -2.34
C LEU A 75 -25.96 1.41 -2.88
N GLY A 76 -26.14 0.48 -3.81
CA GLY A 76 -25.05 -0.15 -4.57
C GLY A 76 -24.47 -1.43 -3.94
N THR A 77 -24.88 -1.82 -2.73
CA THR A 77 -24.44 -3.08 -2.11
C THR A 77 -25.41 -4.20 -2.49
N LYS A 78 -25.03 -5.02 -3.46
CA LYS A 78 -25.86 -6.14 -3.93
C LYS A 78 -25.67 -7.42 -3.13
N LYS A 79 -24.47 -7.63 -2.59
CA LYS A 79 -24.08 -8.77 -1.78
C LYS A 79 -23.21 -8.28 -0.64
N LEU A 80 -23.37 -8.89 0.52
CA LEU A 80 -22.46 -8.67 1.63
C LEU A 80 -21.14 -9.41 1.37
N ALA A 81 -20.06 -8.90 1.94
CA ALA A 81 -18.78 -9.59 1.95
C ALA A 81 -18.88 -10.92 2.71
N TYR A 82 -17.92 -11.80 2.50
CA TYR A 82 -17.80 -13.02 3.31
C TYR A 82 -16.95 -12.73 4.54
N PHE A 83 -17.23 -13.46 5.62
CA PHE A 83 -16.51 -13.33 6.88
C PHE A 83 -16.18 -14.70 7.46
N ARG A 84 -15.30 -14.72 8.47
CA ARG A 84 -15.05 -15.90 9.31
C ARG A 84 -15.75 -15.72 10.65
N ALA A 85 -16.28 -16.82 11.20
CA ALA A 85 -17.02 -16.77 12.45
C ALA A 85 -16.17 -16.13 13.57
N GLY A 86 -16.72 -15.11 14.22
CA GLY A 86 -16.05 -14.29 15.24
C GLY A 86 -15.47 -12.95 14.74
N GLN A 87 -15.52 -12.65 13.44
CA GLN A 87 -15.20 -11.31 12.93
C GLN A 87 -16.27 -10.27 13.26
N TYR A 88 -15.91 -8.98 13.15
CA TYR A 88 -16.79 -7.85 13.40
C TYR A 88 -16.95 -6.96 12.17
N VAL A 89 -18.00 -6.14 12.17
CA VAL A 89 -18.15 -4.99 11.27
C VAL A 89 -18.18 -3.71 12.07
N SER A 90 -17.72 -2.62 11.48
CA SER A 90 -17.77 -1.30 12.09
C SER A 90 -18.91 -0.48 11.49
N LEU A 91 -19.85 -0.03 12.32
CA LEU A 91 -20.89 0.93 11.91
C LEU A 91 -20.29 2.33 11.83
N PHE A 92 -20.59 3.04 10.73
CA PHE A 92 -20.31 4.46 10.57
C PHE A 92 -21.55 5.25 10.96
N LEU A 93 -21.43 6.08 12.00
CA LEU A 93 -22.55 6.81 12.58
C LEU A 93 -22.32 8.31 12.53
N LYS A 94 -23.41 9.06 12.35
CA LYS A 94 -23.44 10.51 12.46
C LYS A 94 -24.52 10.91 13.46
N ILE A 95 -24.11 11.38 14.63
CA ILE A 95 -24.99 11.69 15.77
C ILE A 95 -24.67 13.11 16.23
N ASP A 96 -25.65 14.03 16.18
CA ASP A 96 -25.53 15.42 16.65
C ASP A 96 -24.26 16.15 16.16
N GLY A 97 -23.92 15.98 14.89
CA GLY A 97 -22.72 16.59 14.27
C GLY A 97 -21.42 15.81 14.50
N SER A 98 -21.39 14.86 15.44
CA SER A 98 -20.29 13.93 15.63
C SER A 98 -20.26 12.88 14.52
N VAL A 99 -19.08 12.50 14.06
CA VAL A 99 -18.89 11.43 13.07
C VAL A 99 -17.99 10.38 13.68
N LEU A 100 -18.52 9.20 13.95
CA LEU A 100 -17.83 8.17 14.73
C LEU A 100 -18.03 6.78 14.13
N THR A 101 -17.19 5.85 14.61
CA THR A 101 -17.23 4.45 14.20
C THR A 101 -17.34 3.54 15.43
N ARG A 102 -18.15 2.47 15.37
CA ARG A 102 -18.25 1.47 16.45
C ARG A 102 -18.19 0.03 15.91
N PRO A 103 -17.28 -0.82 16.42
CA PRO A 103 -17.21 -2.23 16.04
C PRO A 103 -18.28 -3.06 16.76
N TYR A 104 -18.89 -4.00 16.05
CA TYR A 104 -19.80 -5.01 16.60
C TYR A 104 -19.52 -6.35 15.93
N SER A 105 -19.23 -7.37 16.75
CA SER A 105 -19.01 -8.73 16.28
C SER A 105 -20.27 -9.25 15.60
N ILE A 106 -20.11 -9.92 14.47
CA ILE A 106 -21.21 -10.56 13.76
C ILE A 106 -21.62 -11.77 14.60
N CYS A 107 -22.91 -11.88 14.94
CA CYS A 107 -23.48 -12.96 15.75
C CYS A 107 -24.37 -13.92 14.93
N SER A 108 -24.13 -14.00 13.61
CA SER A 108 -24.71 -14.99 12.71
C SER A 108 -23.64 -15.93 12.14
N SER A 109 -24.04 -17.05 11.53
CA SER A 109 -23.11 -17.90 10.77
C SER A 109 -22.57 -17.17 9.52
N PRO A 110 -21.30 -17.41 9.11
CA PRO A 110 -20.80 -17.03 7.78
C PRO A 110 -21.67 -17.49 6.61
N ARG A 111 -22.42 -18.58 6.78
CA ARG A 111 -23.36 -19.08 5.77
C ARG A 111 -24.48 -18.08 5.45
N GLU A 112 -24.97 -17.35 6.46
CA GLU A 112 -26.03 -16.35 6.27
C GLU A 112 -25.56 -15.15 5.42
N ALA A 113 -24.25 -14.90 5.35
CA ALA A 113 -23.71 -13.87 4.45
C ALA A 113 -24.01 -14.18 2.97
N PHE A 114 -24.05 -15.47 2.59
CA PHE A 114 -24.42 -15.89 1.24
C PHE A 114 -25.89 -15.60 0.92
N GLU A 115 -26.73 -15.54 1.95
CA GLU A 115 -28.13 -15.13 1.89
C GLU A 115 -28.29 -13.60 2.01
N GLY A 116 -27.18 -12.87 2.13
CA GLY A 116 -27.15 -11.42 2.17
C GLY A 116 -27.50 -10.81 3.53
N LYS A 117 -27.31 -11.57 4.63
CA LYS A 117 -27.66 -11.15 5.99
C LYS A 117 -26.46 -11.19 6.93
N TYR A 118 -26.34 -10.18 7.78
CA TYR A 118 -25.57 -10.21 9.01
C TYR A 118 -26.49 -9.97 10.19
N ARG A 119 -26.16 -10.56 11.34
CA ARG A 119 -26.76 -10.18 12.63
C ARG A 119 -25.68 -9.57 13.53
N ILE A 120 -26.01 -8.49 14.22
CA ILE A 120 -25.15 -7.90 15.25
C ILE A 120 -25.95 -7.74 16.55
N LEU A 121 -25.29 -7.94 17.68
CA LEU A 121 -25.88 -7.72 19.00
C LEU A 121 -25.31 -6.42 19.59
N VAL A 122 -26.20 -5.53 20.01
CA VAL A 122 -25.86 -4.23 20.58
C VAL A 122 -26.43 -4.14 21.99
N LYS A 123 -25.56 -4.25 22.99
CA LYS A 123 -25.91 -4.03 24.40
C LYS A 123 -25.84 -2.55 24.74
N THR A 124 -26.86 -2.03 25.42
CA THR A 124 -26.87 -0.64 25.88
C THR A 124 -25.85 -0.47 27.00
N LYS A 125 -24.98 0.54 26.90
CA LYS A 125 -24.13 0.98 28.01
C LYS A 125 -24.84 2.17 28.68
N ALA A 126 -24.91 2.19 30.01
CA ALA A 126 -25.62 3.24 30.75
C ALA A 126 -25.15 4.66 30.36
N ASP A 127 -23.82 4.85 30.27
CA ASP A 127 -23.20 6.11 29.85
C ASP A 127 -22.77 6.11 28.37
N GLY A 128 -23.35 5.21 27.56
CA GLY A 128 -22.93 4.97 26.19
C GLY A 128 -23.57 5.92 25.19
N PHE A 129 -22.78 6.79 24.56
CA PHE A 129 -23.27 7.70 23.50
C PHE A 129 -23.84 6.95 22.28
N ALA A 130 -23.05 6.04 21.69
CA ALA A 130 -23.41 5.38 20.44
C ALA A 130 -24.39 4.20 20.62
N SER A 131 -24.19 3.36 21.65
CA SER A 131 -25.07 2.21 21.88
C SER A 131 -26.48 2.63 22.30
N LYS A 132 -26.62 3.72 23.04
CA LYS A 132 -27.92 4.33 23.36
C LYS A 132 -28.62 4.81 22.09
N TYR A 133 -27.94 5.61 21.26
CA TYR A 133 -28.50 6.05 19.97
C TYR A 133 -28.95 4.87 19.10
N ILE A 134 -28.12 3.82 18.98
CA ILE A 134 -28.49 2.63 18.20
C ILE A 134 -29.77 2.01 18.73
N ASN A 135 -29.88 1.78 20.05
CA ASN A 135 -30.99 1.06 20.65
C ASN A 135 -32.28 1.88 20.83
N GLU A 136 -32.19 3.21 20.84
CA GLU A 136 -33.34 4.11 21.03
C GLU A 136 -33.85 4.72 19.72
N GLU A 137 -32.96 5.02 18.76
CA GLU A 137 -33.32 5.80 17.57
C GLU A 137 -33.39 4.98 16.27
N LEU A 138 -32.61 3.90 16.14
CA LEU A 138 -32.62 3.09 14.92
C LEU A 138 -33.85 2.17 14.87
N LYS A 139 -34.44 2.06 13.68
CA LYS A 139 -35.64 1.26 13.43
C LYS A 139 -35.52 0.41 12.17
N VAL A 140 -36.39 -0.60 12.08
CA VAL A 140 -36.56 -1.39 10.85
C VAL A 140 -36.84 -0.45 9.67
N GLY A 141 -36.11 -0.65 8.58
CA GLY A 141 -36.17 0.17 7.38
C GLY A 141 -35.02 1.16 7.23
N ASP A 142 -34.31 1.51 8.30
CA ASP A 142 -33.20 2.45 8.25
C ASP A 142 -32.02 1.89 7.45
N SER A 143 -31.28 2.78 6.78
CA SER A 143 -30.06 2.44 6.05
C SER A 143 -28.82 2.87 6.82
N LEU A 144 -27.81 2.01 6.83
CA LEU A 144 -26.55 2.22 7.55
C LEU A 144 -25.36 1.97 6.63
N GLU A 145 -24.25 2.64 6.92
CA GLU A 145 -22.95 2.32 6.34
C GLU A 145 -22.16 1.45 7.33
N ILE A 146 -21.59 0.35 6.86
CA ILE A 146 -20.70 -0.52 7.64
C ILE A 146 -19.38 -0.78 6.89
N SER A 147 -18.33 -1.15 7.61
CA SER A 147 -17.09 -1.64 6.99
C SER A 147 -17.29 -3.03 6.35
N GLY A 148 -16.29 -3.51 5.61
CA GLY A 148 -16.10 -4.96 5.43
C GLY A 148 -15.92 -5.69 6.78
N PRO A 149 -15.99 -7.02 6.81
CA PRO A 149 -15.64 -7.83 7.97
C PRO A 149 -14.16 -7.66 8.34
N GLU A 150 -13.88 -7.53 9.63
CA GLU A 150 -12.57 -7.21 10.18
C GLU A 150 -12.29 -8.05 11.44
N GLY A 151 -11.05 -8.01 11.91
CA GLY A 151 -10.63 -8.69 13.12
C GLY A 151 -10.04 -10.08 12.87
N PHE A 152 -9.31 -10.55 13.89
CA PHE A 152 -8.53 -11.81 13.87
C PHE A 152 -9.04 -12.85 14.88
N PHE A 153 -10.20 -12.57 15.49
CA PHE A 153 -10.85 -13.40 16.51
C PHE A 153 -11.71 -14.50 15.88
N TYR A 154 -11.10 -15.30 15.01
CA TYR A 154 -11.70 -16.45 14.35
C TYR A 154 -10.83 -17.69 14.56
N TYR A 155 -11.39 -18.90 14.46
CA TYR A 155 -10.62 -20.14 14.53
C TYR A 155 -9.77 -20.34 13.28
N GLU A 156 -8.51 -20.76 13.45
CA GLU A 156 -7.62 -21.14 12.35
C GLU A 156 -6.82 -22.40 12.73
N GLY A 157 -7.06 -23.53 12.06
CA GLY A 157 -6.47 -24.83 12.42
C GLY A 157 -4.94 -24.90 12.31
N LEU A 158 -4.31 -24.02 11.52
CA LEU A 158 -2.84 -23.89 11.50
C LEU A 158 -2.28 -23.15 12.73
N ARG A 159 -3.14 -22.40 13.42
CA ARG A 159 -2.76 -21.43 14.45
C ARG A 159 -3.23 -21.86 15.84
N ASP A 160 -4.42 -22.45 15.93
CA ASP A 160 -5.15 -22.76 17.14
C ASP A 160 -5.32 -24.28 17.29
N ALA A 161 -5.59 -24.72 18.52
CA ALA A 161 -5.87 -26.12 18.82
C ALA A 161 -7.34 -26.46 18.52
N GLU A 162 -7.63 -27.71 18.17
CA GLU A 162 -8.97 -28.20 17.84
C GLU A 162 -9.99 -27.98 18.97
N PHE A 163 -9.56 -28.00 20.23
CA PHE A 163 -10.41 -27.69 21.39
C PHE A 163 -10.25 -26.21 21.77
N VAL A 164 -11.34 -25.46 21.68
CA VAL A 164 -11.42 -24.03 21.99
C VAL A 164 -12.31 -23.81 23.20
N TYR A 165 -11.78 -23.12 24.21
CA TYR A 165 -12.52 -22.67 25.39
C TYR A 165 -12.83 -21.19 25.24
N GLY A 166 -14.09 -20.86 24.95
CA GLY A 166 -14.60 -19.51 24.80
C GLY A 166 -15.04 -18.93 26.14
N LEU A 167 -14.31 -17.94 26.65
CA LEU A 167 -14.65 -17.23 27.87
C LEU A 167 -15.43 -15.97 27.49
N ALA A 168 -16.74 -15.99 27.77
CA ALA A 168 -17.66 -14.94 27.36
C ALA A 168 -18.19 -14.14 28.56
N GLY A 169 -18.48 -12.85 28.35
CA GLY A 169 -19.16 -12.01 29.33
C GLY A 169 -19.99 -10.91 28.66
N GLY A 170 -21.23 -10.68 29.13
CA GLY A 170 -22.14 -9.70 28.53
C GLY A 170 -22.33 -9.89 27.02
N SER A 171 -22.21 -8.82 26.23
CA SER A 171 -22.29 -8.86 24.77
C SER A 171 -21.11 -9.56 24.09
N GLY A 172 -20.05 -9.90 24.83
CA GLY A 172 -18.92 -10.69 24.34
C GLY A 172 -19.26 -12.12 23.93
N ILE A 173 -20.51 -12.54 24.14
CA ILE A 173 -21.05 -13.80 23.63
C ILE A 173 -21.22 -13.82 22.09
N SER A 174 -21.34 -12.64 21.47
CA SER A 174 -21.62 -12.47 20.03
C SER A 174 -20.70 -13.27 19.09
N PRO A 175 -19.36 -13.19 19.19
CA PRO A 175 -18.48 -13.98 18.32
C PRO A 175 -18.61 -15.50 18.55
N PHE A 176 -18.89 -15.93 19.79
CA PHE A 176 -19.05 -17.35 20.09
C PHE A 176 -20.36 -17.92 19.56
N VAL A 177 -21.43 -17.13 19.51
CA VAL A 177 -22.68 -17.52 18.83
C VAL A 177 -22.42 -17.73 17.34
N SER A 178 -21.67 -16.82 16.70
CA SER A 178 -21.27 -17.00 15.31
C SER A 178 -20.46 -18.28 15.08
N MET A 179 -19.49 -18.57 15.97
CA MET A 179 -18.70 -19.82 15.91
C MET A 179 -19.57 -21.07 16.13
N ALA A 180 -20.47 -21.05 17.11
CA ALA A 180 -21.35 -22.17 17.40
C ALA A 180 -22.35 -22.43 16.25
N GLU A 181 -22.88 -21.39 15.62
CA GLU A 181 -23.72 -21.53 14.42
C GLU A 181 -22.92 -22.09 13.24
N ALA A 182 -21.70 -21.61 13.02
CA ALA A 182 -20.81 -22.12 11.96
C ALA A 182 -20.40 -23.59 12.16
N ILE A 183 -20.25 -24.04 13.41
CA ILE A 183 -20.04 -25.46 13.73
C ILE A 183 -21.30 -26.28 13.42
N CYS A 184 -22.47 -25.77 13.81
CA CYS A 184 -23.74 -26.48 13.61
C CYS A 184 -24.13 -26.64 12.14
N ASP A 185 -23.79 -25.67 11.27
CA ASP A 185 -24.13 -25.72 9.85
C ASP A 185 -23.03 -26.34 8.96
N GLY A 186 -21.90 -26.73 9.57
CA GLY A 186 -20.78 -27.40 8.92
C GLY A 186 -19.79 -26.46 8.21
N THR A 187 -19.89 -25.14 8.42
CA THR A 187 -18.93 -24.17 7.90
C THR A 187 -17.57 -24.26 8.61
N GLU A 188 -17.57 -24.57 9.91
CA GLU A 188 -16.37 -24.73 10.73
C GLU A 188 -16.36 -26.12 11.40
N ASP A 189 -15.17 -26.66 11.63
CA ASP A 189 -15.00 -28.01 12.20
C ASP A 189 -13.97 -28.03 13.34
N PHE A 190 -14.41 -27.62 14.53
CA PHE A 190 -13.64 -27.67 15.77
C PHE A 190 -14.57 -27.85 16.99
N ASN A 191 -13.99 -28.13 18.15
CA ASN A 191 -14.74 -28.30 19.40
C ASN A 191 -14.75 -26.99 20.18
N LEU A 192 -15.93 -26.47 20.52
CA LEU A 192 -16.13 -25.22 21.22
C LEU A 192 -16.83 -25.44 22.57
N THR A 193 -16.14 -25.13 23.66
CA THR A 193 -16.71 -25.07 25.01
C THR A 193 -16.83 -23.61 25.43
N ILE A 194 -18.06 -23.11 25.57
CA ILE A 194 -18.34 -21.74 25.99
C ILE A 194 -18.53 -21.74 27.52
N ILE A 195 -17.74 -20.95 28.22
CA ILE A 195 -17.91 -20.65 29.65
C ILE A 195 -18.38 -19.19 29.74
N TYR A 196 -19.66 -19.01 30.04
CA TYR A 196 -20.32 -17.72 29.95
C TYR A 196 -20.62 -17.15 31.35
N GLY A 197 -19.91 -16.08 31.70
CA GLY A 197 -20.13 -15.31 32.91
C GLY A 197 -21.29 -14.32 32.77
N SER A 198 -22.22 -14.36 33.71
CA SER A 198 -23.30 -13.39 33.88
C SER A 198 -23.46 -13.06 35.37
N ARG A 199 -24.14 -11.95 35.68
CA ARG A 199 -24.46 -11.62 37.09
C ARG A 199 -25.51 -12.57 37.63
N ASN A 200 -26.61 -12.68 36.89
CA ASN A 200 -27.78 -13.48 37.23
C ASN A 200 -28.22 -14.28 35.99
N SER A 201 -28.97 -15.34 36.22
CA SER A 201 -29.45 -16.24 35.17
C SER A 201 -30.39 -15.57 34.17
N GLU A 202 -31.17 -14.57 34.61
CA GLU A 202 -32.07 -13.78 33.76
C GLU A 202 -31.34 -12.82 32.80
N ASN A 203 -30.07 -12.48 33.08
CA ASN A 203 -29.28 -11.56 32.25
C ASN A 203 -28.39 -12.28 31.22
N ILE A 204 -28.48 -13.61 31.13
CA ILE A 204 -27.72 -14.39 30.15
C ILE A 204 -28.31 -14.12 28.76
N LEU A 205 -27.61 -13.31 27.96
CA LEU A 205 -28.04 -13.00 26.60
C LEU A 205 -27.95 -14.26 25.73
N LEU A 206 -28.98 -14.49 24.91
CA LEU A 206 -29.03 -15.62 23.97
C LEU A 206 -28.96 -17.01 24.62
N LYS A 207 -29.38 -17.16 25.88
CA LYS A 207 -29.32 -18.43 26.61
C LYS A 207 -30.04 -19.57 25.87
N GLU A 208 -31.29 -19.36 25.48
CA GLU A 208 -32.11 -20.38 24.81
C GLU A 208 -31.46 -20.81 23.49
N LYS A 209 -30.92 -19.84 22.75
CA LYS A 209 -30.21 -20.07 21.49
C LYS A 209 -28.93 -20.88 21.69
N LEU A 210 -28.14 -20.55 22.72
CA LEU A 210 -26.92 -21.29 23.07
C LEU A 210 -27.23 -22.73 23.48
N ASP A 211 -28.27 -22.94 24.29
CA ASP A 211 -28.73 -24.27 24.70
C ASP A 211 -29.22 -25.09 23.49
N GLU A 212 -29.93 -24.47 22.54
CA GLU A 212 -30.31 -25.08 21.27
C GLU A 212 -29.08 -25.47 20.43
N LEU A 213 -28.11 -24.56 20.28
CA LEU A 213 -26.89 -24.80 19.52
C LEU A 213 -26.07 -25.94 20.11
N SER A 214 -25.96 -25.99 21.45
CA SER A 214 -25.27 -27.09 22.13
C SER A 214 -25.91 -28.44 21.79
N LYS A 215 -27.24 -28.53 21.86
CA LYS A 215 -27.99 -29.75 21.50
C LYS A 215 -27.84 -30.13 20.03
N ARG A 216 -27.86 -29.15 19.12
CA ARG A 216 -27.79 -29.38 17.67
C ARG A 216 -26.38 -29.74 17.18
N SER A 217 -25.34 -29.34 17.89
CA SER A 217 -23.93 -29.56 17.50
C SER A 217 -23.44 -31.01 17.59
N ASN A 218 -24.28 -31.94 18.07
CA ASN A 218 -23.92 -33.35 18.30
C ASN A 218 -22.66 -33.51 19.19
N GLY A 219 -22.55 -32.65 20.21
CA GLY A 219 -21.47 -32.66 21.21
C GLY A 219 -20.26 -31.78 20.90
N LYS A 220 -20.19 -31.14 19.72
CA LYS A 220 -19.08 -30.23 19.36
C LYS A 220 -19.16 -28.87 20.04
N VAL A 221 -20.35 -28.42 20.42
CA VAL A 221 -20.59 -27.18 21.16
C VAL A 221 -21.12 -27.53 22.54
N LYS A 222 -20.39 -27.12 23.59
CA LYS A 222 -20.81 -27.21 24.99
C LYS A 222 -20.93 -25.80 25.57
N VAL A 223 -21.88 -25.57 26.46
CA VAL A 223 -22.09 -24.28 27.11
C VAL A 223 -22.25 -24.47 28.61
N PHE A 224 -21.51 -23.69 29.39
CA PHE A 224 -21.55 -23.68 30.85
C PHE A 224 -21.70 -22.24 31.32
N TYR A 225 -22.54 -22.04 32.33
CA TYR A 225 -22.88 -20.71 32.83
C TYR A 225 -22.29 -20.50 34.22
N VAL A 226 -21.71 -19.31 34.43
CA VAL A 226 -21.13 -18.90 35.72
C VAL A 226 -21.85 -17.64 36.20
N LEU A 227 -22.42 -17.68 37.39
CA LEU A 227 -23.22 -16.59 37.97
C LEU A 227 -22.50 -15.94 39.15
N SER A 228 -22.24 -14.63 39.06
CA SER A 228 -21.52 -13.91 40.12
C SER A 228 -22.39 -13.52 41.31
N ASP A 229 -23.67 -13.20 41.08
CA ASP A 229 -24.56 -12.59 42.07
C ASP A 229 -25.75 -13.53 42.44
N GLU A 230 -25.77 -14.75 41.90
CA GLU A 230 -26.80 -15.77 42.12
C GLU A 230 -26.16 -17.15 42.31
N GLU A 231 -26.61 -17.91 43.31
CA GLU A 231 -26.35 -19.35 43.41
C GLU A 231 -27.57 -20.11 42.90
N LYS A 232 -27.38 -20.98 41.91
CA LYS A 232 -28.47 -21.72 41.25
C LYS A 232 -28.00 -23.11 40.82
N ASP A 233 -28.86 -24.10 41.01
CA ASP A 233 -28.57 -25.47 40.57
C ASP A 233 -28.38 -25.55 39.04
N GLY A 234 -27.35 -26.27 38.61
CA GLY A 234 -26.92 -26.34 37.20
C GLY A 234 -26.05 -25.18 36.71
N PHE A 235 -25.63 -24.27 37.60
CA PHE A 235 -24.74 -23.14 37.29
C PHE A 235 -23.50 -23.18 38.20
N GLU A 236 -22.36 -22.70 37.70
CA GLU A 236 -21.22 -22.38 38.57
C GLU A 236 -21.47 -21.05 39.28
N HIS A 237 -20.87 -20.87 40.47
CA HIS A 237 -20.97 -19.64 41.24
C HIS A 237 -19.64 -18.86 41.26
N GLY A 238 -19.72 -17.53 41.23
CA GLY A 238 -18.59 -16.60 41.30
C GLY A 238 -18.15 -16.07 39.94
N PHE A 239 -16.83 -15.94 39.74
CA PHE A 239 -16.23 -15.51 38.48
C PHE A 239 -15.60 -16.69 37.74
N ILE A 240 -15.30 -16.51 36.45
CA ILE A 240 -14.61 -17.53 35.64
C ILE A 240 -13.16 -17.67 36.12
N THR A 241 -12.86 -18.75 36.84
CA THR A 241 -11.51 -19.03 37.38
C THR A 241 -10.76 -20.08 36.57
N ALA A 242 -9.45 -20.19 36.78
CA ALA A 242 -8.63 -21.26 36.24
C ALA A 242 -9.16 -22.66 36.61
N ASP A 243 -9.76 -22.82 37.78
CA ASP A 243 -10.30 -24.11 38.25
C ASP A 243 -11.57 -24.49 37.50
N ILE A 244 -12.47 -23.54 37.22
CA ILE A 244 -13.65 -23.76 36.37
C ILE A 244 -13.19 -24.14 34.95
N ILE A 245 -12.18 -23.46 34.41
CA ILE A 245 -11.66 -23.77 33.07
C ILE A 245 -11.08 -25.20 33.04
N ARG A 246 -10.28 -25.59 34.05
CA ARG A 246 -9.73 -26.95 34.17
C ARG A 246 -10.81 -28.02 34.35
N LYS A 247 -11.85 -27.73 35.13
CA LYS A 247 -12.99 -28.64 35.35
C LYS A 247 -13.59 -29.07 34.01
N TYR A 248 -13.92 -28.10 33.15
CA TYR A 248 -14.51 -28.36 31.85
C TYR A 248 -13.49 -28.79 30.79
N GLN A 249 -12.20 -28.52 31.01
CA GLN A 249 -11.14 -29.08 30.17
C GLN A 249 -11.12 -30.61 30.24
N ASN A 250 -11.17 -31.13 31.46
CA ASN A 250 -11.10 -32.57 31.72
C ASN A 250 -12.35 -33.34 31.29
N ASP A 251 -13.46 -32.64 31.01
CA ASP A 251 -14.72 -33.21 30.49
C ASP A 251 -14.70 -33.41 28.96
N THR A 252 -13.56 -33.19 28.30
CA THR A 252 -13.40 -33.39 26.87
C THR A 252 -12.50 -34.60 26.58
N ASN A 253 -12.79 -35.34 25.51
CA ASN A 253 -11.94 -36.43 25.00
C ASN A 253 -10.66 -35.88 24.31
N ASN A 254 -10.01 -34.88 24.90
CA ASN A 254 -8.82 -34.22 24.37
C ASN A 254 -7.56 -35.01 24.75
N ALA A 255 -7.25 -36.05 23.98
CA ALA A 255 -6.11 -36.95 24.24
C ALA A 255 -4.74 -36.24 24.23
N ASP A 256 -4.57 -35.21 23.39
CA ASP A 256 -3.31 -34.47 23.25
C ASP A 256 -3.15 -33.37 24.31
N GLY A 257 -4.19 -33.08 25.08
CA GLY A 257 -4.23 -32.05 26.13
C GLY A 257 -4.05 -30.61 25.62
N LYS A 258 -3.96 -30.37 24.31
CA LYS A 258 -3.78 -29.04 23.71
C LYS A 258 -5.12 -28.36 23.53
N TYR A 259 -5.22 -27.10 23.92
CA TYR A 259 -6.42 -26.30 23.73
C TYR A 259 -6.05 -24.84 23.51
N SER A 260 -7.00 -24.10 22.93
CA SER A 260 -6.93 -22.65 22.81
C SER A 260 -7.98 -21.99 23.68
N VAL A 261 -7.67 -20.79 24.18
CA VAL A 261 -8.57 -20.00 24.99
C VAL A 261 -8.88 -18.71 24.25
N PHE A 262 -10.16 -18.46 24.04
CA PHE A 262 -10.66 -17.30 23.32
C PHE A 262 -11.44 -16.47 24.33
N VAL A 263 -11.16 -15.18 24.45
CA VAL A 263 -11.75 -14.31 25.47
C VAL A 263 -12.46 -13.15 24.79
N CYS A 264 -13.74 -12.95 25.11
CA CYS A 264 -14.52 -11.79 24.66
C CYS A 264 -15.51 -11.32 25.73
N GLY A 265 -15.50 -10.04 26.06
CA GLY A 265 -16.19 -9.50 27.24
C GLY A 265 -15.76 -8.07 27.59
N SER A 266 -16.01 -7.66 28.84
CA SER A 266 -15.64 -6.33 29.33
C SER A 266 -14.13 -6.20 29.62
N GLN A 267 -13.63 -4.97 29.65
CA GLN A 267 -12.23 -4.70 30.06
C GLN A 267 -11.93 -5.25 31.46
N ALA A 268 -12.88 -5.14 32.40
CA ALA A 268 -12.76 -5.72 33.75
C ALA A 268 -12.61 -7.25 33.72
N MET A 269 -13.36 -7.93 32.85
CA MET A 269 -13.23 -9.38 32.67
C MET A 269 -11.86 -9.75 32.11
N TYR A 270 -11.31 -8.97 31.17
CA TYR A 270 -9.98 -9.24 30.60
C TYR A 270 -8.90 -9.09 31.66
N ASP A 271 -8.99 -8.03 32.46
CA ASP A 271 -8.03 -7.75 33.52
C ASP A 271 -8.05 -8.81 34.62
N TYR A 272 -9.22 -9.34 34.96
CA TYR A 272 -9.37 -10.45 35.88
C TYR A 272 -8.81 -11.76 35.29
N LEU A 273 -9.22 -12.09 34.06
CA LEU A 273 -8.82 -13.34 33.41
C LEU A 273 -7.33 -13.42 33.11
N ASP A 274 -6.64 -12.31 32.88
CA ASP A 274 -5.18 -12.32 32.72
C ASP A 274 -4.48 -13.04 33.88
N GLY A 275 -4.93 -12.82 35.12
CA GLY A 275 -4.40 -13.50 36.30
C GLY A 275 -4.73 -14.99 36.33
N GLU A 276 -5.93 -15.37 35.90
CA GLU A 276 -6.38 -16.77 35.84
C GLU A 276 -5.68 -17.56 34.72
N LEU A 277 -5.48 -16.95 33.56
CA LEU A 277 -4.83 -17.59 32.41
C LEU A 277 -3.35 -17.87 32.67
N ILE A 278 -2.67 -17.06 33.50
CA ILE A 278 -1.30 -17.36 33.97
C ILE A 278 -1.28 -18.68 34.74
N LYS A 279 -2.27 -18.94 35.59
CA LYS A 279 -2.37 -20.18 36.40
C LYS A 279 -2.62 -21.43 35.55
N LEU A 280 -3.16 -21.28 34.34
CA LEU A 280 -3.37 -22.39 33.40
C LEU A 280 -2.07 -22.85 32.72
N ASN A 281 -1.02 -22.03 32.75
CA ASN A 281 0.27 -22.33 32.11
C ASN A 281 0.16 -22.70 30.61
N ILE A 282 -0.78 -22.07 29.91
CA ILE A 282 -0.94 -22.23 28.47
C ILE A 282 -0.01 -21.28 27.70
N ALA A 283 0.55 -21.76 26.59
CA ALA A 283 1.40 -20.92 25.75
C ALA A 283 0.58 -19.75 25.17
N LYS A 284 1.10 -18.52 25.29
CA LYS A 284 0.43 -17.28 24.82
C LYS A 284 -0.11 -17.35 23.39
N LYS A 285 0.55 -18.13 22.51
CA LYS A 285 0.11 -18.33 21.12
C LYS A 285 -1.28 -18.98 20.99
N TYR A 286 -1.78 -19.66 22.03
CA TYR A 286 -3.10 -20.29 22.06
C TYR A 286 -4.15 -19.43 22.77
N ILE A 287 -3.79 -18.21 23.20
CA ILE A 287 -4.73 -17.26 23.80
C ILE A 287 -5.12 -16.23 22.76
N ARG A 288 -6.41 -15.99 22.60
CA ARG A 288 -7.00 -14.97 21.74
C ARG A 288 -7.86 -14.03 22.57
N TYR A 289 -7.75 -12.75 22.27
CA TYR A 289 -8.64 -11.72 22.80
C TYR A 289 -9.35 -11.09 21.61
N ASP A 290 -10.64 -10.85 21.74
CA ASP A 290 -11.37 -9.99 20.81
C ASP A 290 -11.17 -8.52 21.18
N ALA A 291 -11.41 -7.62 20.22
CA ALA A 291 -11.39 -6.20 20.45
C ALA A 291 -12.62 -5.78 21.26
N TYR A 292 -12.44 -5.45 22.55
CA TYR A 292 -13.52 -4.96 23.42
C TYR A 292 -13.95 -3.51 23.12
N GLY A 293 -13.42 -2.90 22.05
CA GLY A 293 -13.76 -1.57 21.60
C GLY A 293 -12.88 -0.49 22.24
N GLU A 294 -13.52 0.54 22.79
CA GLU A 294 -12.84 1.69 23.39
C GLU A 294 -12.23 1.32 24.73
N TYR A 295 -10.95 1.68 24.93
CA TYR A 295 -10.26 1.50 26.20
C TYR A 295 -10.73 2.56 27.19
N GLU A 296 -11.23 2.13 28.34
CA GLU A 296 -11.66 3.02 29.42
C GLU A 296 -10.49 3.15 30.42
N LEU A 297 -9.99 4.38 30.63
CA LEU A 297 -8.95 4.65 31.63
C LEU A 297 -9.46 4.22 33.01
N GLY A 298 -8.69 3.40 33.72
CA GLY A 298 -9.12 2.79 34.99
C GLY A 298 -8.07 2.89 36.09
N GLU A 299 -8.18 2.01 37.10
CA GLU A 299 -7.25 2.00 38.25
C GLU A 299 -5.78 1.85 37.85
N ARG A 300 -5.50 1.09 36.78
CA ARG A 300 -4.13 0.91 36.23
C ARG A 300 -3.53 2.19 35.68
N ASP A 301 -4.36 3.15 35.32
CA ASP A 301 -3.98 4.44 34.74
C ASP A 301 -4.14 5.58 35.77
N SER A 302 -4.34 5.24 37.05
CA SER A 302 -4.66 6.20 38.12
C SER A 302 -3.63 7.30 38.29
N GLU A 303 -2.33 7.02 38.11
CA GLU A 303 -1.27 8.04 38.16
C GLU A 303 -1.51 9.13 37.09
N PHE A 304 -1.75 8.70 35.85
CA PHE A 304 -2.05 9.61 34.74
C PHE A 304 -3.36 10.36 34.97
N ILE A 305 -4.42 9.65 35.41
CA ILE A 305 -5.71 10.27 35.69
C ILE A 305 -5.54 11.35 36.76
N ASN A 306 -4.89 11.04 37.89
CA ASN A 306 -4.75 11.98 39.00
C ASN A 306 -3.95 13.22 38.62
N GLU A 307 -2.94 13.09 37.75
CA GLU A 307 -2.12 14.21 37.30
C GLU A 307 -2.85 15.09 36.26
N PHE A 308 -3.63 14.50 35.35
CA PHE A 308 -4.16 15.20 34.17
C PHE A 308 -5.69 15.32 34.10
N LYS A 309 -6.45 14.86 35.10
CA LYS A 309 -7.92 14.70 35.05
C LYS A 309 -8.70 15.88 34.45
N GLU A 310 -8.36 17.10 34.89
CA GLU A 310 -9.05 18.34 34.55
C GLU A 310 -8.39 19.09 33.38
N SER A 311 -7.31 18.55 32.83
CA SER A 311 -6.54 19.20 31.78
C SER A 311 -7.24 19.11 30.43
N ILE A 312 -7.26 20.24 29.72
CA ILE A 312 -7.77 20.36 28.35
C ILE A 312 -6.65 20.94 27.49
N TYR A 313 -6.34 20.27 26.40
CA TYR A 313 -5.28 20.64 25.46
C TYR A 313 -5.84 20.97 24.09
N LYS A 314 -5.08 21.73 23.30
CA LYS A 314 -5.39 21.98 21.89
C LYS A 314 -4.81 20.88 21.03
N LEU A 315 -5.69 20.18 20.31
CA LEU A 315 -5.32 19.19 19.31
C LEU A 315 -5.46 19.80 17.90
N THR A 316 -4.32 19.99 17.24
CA THR A 316 -4.24 20.42 15.85
C THR A 316 -4.22 19.18 14.95
N VAL A 317 -5.28 19.01 14.15
CA VAL A 317 -5.49 17.87 13.27
C VAL A 317 -5.31 18.31 11.82
N VAL A 318 -4.39 17.67 11.11
CA VAL A 318 -4.23 17.83 9.66
C VAL A 318 -4.79 16.59 8.97
N THR A 319 -5.83 16.77 8.17
CA THR A 319 -6.48 15.70 7.39
C THR A 319 -5.91 15.58 5.98
N ASN A 320 -6.24 14.48 5.28
CA ASN A 320 -5.74 14.20 3.93
C ASN A 320 -6.07 15.24 2.86
N ASP A 321 -7.10 16.05 3.07
CA ASP A 321 -7.43 17.18 2.20
C ASP A 321 -6.53 18.41 2.46
N GLY A 322 -5.52 18.28 3.32
CA GLY A 322 -4.58 19.33 3.70
C GLY A 322 -5.18 20.35 4.67
N LYS A 323 -6.45 20.17 5.10
CA LYS A 323 -7.08 21.10 6.04
C LYS A 323 -6.58 20.87 7.45
N GLU A 324 -6.34 21.98 8.13
CA GLU A 324 -5.98 22.02 9.53
C GLU A 324 -7.19 22.45 10.37
N ARG A 325 -7.44 21.73 11.46
CA ARG A 325 -8.51 22.04 12.42
C ARG A 325 -7.95 21.95 13.81
N VAL A 326 -8.32 22.89 14.68
CA VAL A 326 -7.94 22.88 16.09
C VAL A 326 -9.17 22.51 16.89
N VAL A 327 -9.04 21.51 17.76
CA VAL A 327 -10.12 21.01 18.62
C VAL A 327 -9.64 20.92 20.05
N ASP A 328 -10.54 21.09 21.00
CA ASP A 328 -10.24 20.83 22.41
C ASP A 328 -10.21 19.32 22.65
N ALA A 329 -9.21 18.83 23.36
CA ALA A 329 -9.07 17.43 23.75
C ALA A 329 -8.86 17.36 25.27
N LYS A 330 -9.78 16.71 25.98
CA LYS A 330 -9.59 16.39 27.41
C LYS A 330 -8.48 15.35 27.56
N ALA A 331 -7.68 15.43 28.61
CA ALA A 331 -6.68 14.40 28.88
C ALA A 331 -7.29 13.01 29.15
N THR A 332 -8.54 12.97 29.59
CA THR A 332 -9.31 11.75 29.91
C THR A 332 -10.10 11.18 28.74
N GLU A 333 -10.08 11.82 27.57
CA GLU A 333 -10.65 11.26 26.33
C GLU A 333 -9.55 10.95 25.32
N SER A 334 -9.74 9.91 24.50
CA SER A 334 -8.75 9.60 23.46
C SER A 334 -8.73 10.70 22.39
N LEU A 335 -7.59 10.88 21.71
CA LEU A 335 -7.47 11.81 20.58
C LEU A 335 -8.51 11.52 19.49
N LEU A 336 -8.90 10.25 19.30
CA LEU A 336 -10.00 9.89 18.41
C LEU A 336 -11.34 10.48 18.86
N VAL A 337 -11.70 10.36 20.13
CA VAL A 337 -12.97 10.88 20.65
C VAL A 337 -13.05 12.40 20.49
N ALA A 338 -11.96 13.12 20.78
CA ALA A 338 -11.89 14.56 20.55
C ALA A 338 -12.15 14.93 19.08
N MET A 339 -11.58 14.17 18.14
CA MET A 339 -11.84 14.34 16.70
C MET A 339 -13.29 14.02 16.31
N GLU A 340 -13.84 12.91 16.81
CA GLU A 340 -15.21 12.48 16.52
C GLU A 340 -16.24 13.51 16.99
N ARG A 341 -16.08 14.02 18.21
CA ARG A 341 -16.93 15.07 18.82
C ARG A 341 -16.89 16.38 18.03
N ALA A 342 -15.75 16.70 17.43
CA ALA A 342 -15.58 17.87 16.58
C ALA A 342 -16.04 17.66 15.12
N GLY A 343 -16.66 16.51 14.81
CA GLY A 343 -17.11 16.18 13.45
C GLY A 343 -15.97 15.90 12.46
N ILE A 344 -14.77 15.62 12.96
CA ILE A 344 -13.62 15.24 12.13
C ILE A 344 -13.68 13.74 11.86
N LYS A 345 -13.91 13.36 10.60
CA LYS A 345 -13.91 11.96 10.15
C LYS A 345 -12.49 11.36 10.16
N ALA A 346 -12.05 10.91 11.33
CA ALA A 346 -10.81 10.16 11.48
C ALA A 346 -11.02 8.68 11.10
N PRO A 347 -10.01 8.01 10.50
CA PRO A 347 -10.09 6.58 10.23
C PRO A 347 -10.10 5.80 11.55
N SER A 348 -11.12 4.97 11.77
CA SER A 348 -11.18 4.06 12.92
C SER A 348 -12.01 2.83 12.59
N LYS A 349 -11.72 1.72 13.26
CA LYS A 349 -12.46 0.44 13.16
C LYS A 349 -12.59 -0.22 14.54
N CYS A 350 -11.53 -0.89 15.03
CA CYS A 350 -11.57 -1.66 16.29
C CYS A 350 -11.70 -0.83 17.59
N ARG A 351 -11.24 0.42 17.58
CA ARG A 351 -11.06 1.29 18.77
C ARG A 351 -10.17 0.75 19.93
N SER A 352 -9.62 -0.45 19.83
CA SER A 352 -8.81 -1.10 20.89
C SER A 352 -7.29 -0.94 20.72
N GLY A 353 -6.84 -0.17 19.73
CA GLY A 353 -5.42 -0.02 19.40
C GLY A 353 -4.84 -1.18 18.57
N GLU A 354 -5.62 -2.20 18.23
CA GLU A 354 -5.12 -3.45 17.65
C GLU A 354 -5.07 -3.47 16.11
N CYS A 355 -6.08 -2.93 15.43
CA CYS A 355 -6.19 -3.06 13.96
C CYS A 355 -5.21 -2.16 13.18
N GLY A 356 -4.65 -1.12 13.81
CA GLY A 356 -3.78 -0.13 13.16
C GLY A 356 -4.46 0.79 12.13
N PHE A 357 -5.77 0.69 11.91
CA PHE A 357 -6.47 1.50 10.89
C PHE A 357 -6.45 3.01 11.20
N CYS A 358 -6.38 3.38 12.47
CA CYS A 358 -6.31 4.78 12.92
C CYS A 358 -4.89 5.37 12.89
N ARG A 359 -3.88 4.60 12.47
CA ARG A 359 -2.47 4.99 12.47
C ARG A 359 -2.27 6.40 11.92
N SER A 360 -1.73 7.28 12.77
CA SER A 360 -1.54 8.71 12.49
C SER A 360 -0.16 9.14 12.99
N LYS A 361 0.41 10.19 12.39
CA LYS A 361 1.74 10.68 12.77
C LYS A 361 1.61 11.79 13.81
N LEU A 362 2.24 11.62 14.96
CA LEU A 362 2.44 12.68 15.95
C LEU A 362 3.60 13.57 15.48
N VAL A 363 3.33 14.86 15.25
CA VAL A 363 4.32 15.84 14.80
C VAL A 363 4.88 16.61 15.97
N LEU A 364 4.03 16.94 16.93
CA LEU A 364 4.38 17.72 18.11
C LEU A 364 3.43 17.34 19.27
N GLY A 365 3.92 17.46 20.49
CA GLY A 365 3.18 17.19 21.71
C GLY A 365 3.57 15.88 22.37
N ASP A 366 3.23 15.77 23.64
CA ASP A 366 3.44 14.59 24.48
C ASP A 366 2.11 13.86 24.67
N VAL A 367 2.17 12.53 24.66
CA VAL A 367 0.98 11.68 24.76
C VAL A 367 1.19 10.55 25.74
N PHE A 368 0.09 10.08 26.31
CA PHE A 368 0.00 8.88 27.10
C PHE A 368 -0.70 7.77 26.30
N ILE A 369 -0.12 6.57 26.33
CA ILE A 369 -0.70 5.37 25.71
C ILE A 369 -0.65 4.27 26.78
N PRO A 370 -1.81 3.79 27.25
CA PRO A 370 -1.84 2.75 28.28
C PRO A 370 -1.15 1.47 27.81
N GLU A 371 -0.35 0.86 28.69
CA GLU A 371 0.49 -0.31 28.35
C GLU A 371 -0.34 -1.48 27.82
N LYS A 372 -1.53 -1.71 28.37
CA LYS A 372 -2.45 -2.80 27.99
C LYS A 372 -2.84 -2.77 26.51
N VAL A 373 -2.99 -1.57 25.94
CA VAL A 373 -3.42 -1.33 24.55
C VAL A 373 -2.28 -0.81 23.66
N GLU A 374 -1.05 -0.84 24.15
CA GLU A 374 0.14 -0.50 23.37
C GLU A 374 0.50 -1.62 22.39
N LYS A 375 -0.21 -1.64 21.26
CA LYS A 375 -0.04 -2.64 20.19
C LYS A 375 0.71 -2.09 18.97
N ARG A 376 1.31 -0.90 19.07
CA ARG A 376 2.05 -0.32 17.94
C ARG A 376 3.27 -1.15 17.62
N ARG A 377 3.59 -1.24 16.33
CA ARG A 377 4.83 -1.87 15.87
C ARG A 377 6.02 -1.07 16.40
N GLN A 378 7.15 -1.73 16.64
CA GLN A 378 8.37 -1.05 17.12
C GLN A 378 8.79 0.09 16.18
N TYR A 379 8.67 -0.09 14.87
CA TYR A 379 8.94 0.96 13.89
C TYR A 379 8.01 2.18 14.06
N ASP A 380 6.73 1.97 14.36
CA ASP A 380 5.78 3.06 14.59
C ASP A 380 6.17 3.87 15.83
N LYS A 381 6.60 3.19 16.91
CA LYS A 381 7.11 3.85 18.13
C LYS A 381 8.32 4.73 17.82
N LEU A 382 9.28 4.21 17.04
CA LEU A 382 10.51 4.92 16.68
C LEU A 382 10.29 6.09 15.72
N THR A 383 9.24 6.04 14.89
CA THR A 383 8.98 7.04 13.84
C THR A 383 7.86 8.02 14.20
N GLY A 384 7.41 8.02 15.46
CA GLY A 384 6.41 8.95 15.97
C GLY A 384 4.98 8.66 15.47
N TYR A 385 4.67 7.43 15.08
CA TYR A 385 3.30 7.05 14.75
C TYR A 385 2.56 6.59 16.01
N ILE A 386 1.29 6.98 16.10
CA ILE A 386 0.39 6.70 17.20
C ILE A 386 -0.91 6.07 16.70
N HIS A 387 -1.67 5.46 17.61
CA HIS A 387 -3.03 4.98 17.37
C HIS A 387 -3.99 5.89 18.15
N PRO A 388 -4.59 6.93 17.53
CA PRO A 388 -5.41 7.93 18.21
C PRO A 388 -6.59 7.36 18.99
N CYS A 389 -7.06 6.16 18.66
CA CYS A 389 -8.16 5.50 19.38
C CYS A 389 -7.81 5.09 20.83
N CYS A 390 -6.53 5.00 21.16
CA CYS A 390 -6.04 4.62 22.48
C CYS A 390 -4.86 5.51 22.92
N THR A 391 -4.80 6.73 22.39
CA THR A 391 -3.78 7.73 22.74
C THR A 391 -4.46 8.92 23.40
N TYR A 392 -3.89 9.41 24.49
CA TYR A 392 -4.42 10.48 25.34
C TYR A 392 -3.42 11.65 25.39
N PRO A 393 -3.85 12.92 25.33
CA PRO A 393 -2.93 14.06 25.32
C PRO A 393 -2.36 14.35 26.72
N LYS A 394 -1.05 14.67 26.78
CA LYS A 394 -0.37 15.25 27.96
C LYS A 394 -0.02 16.73 27.78
N SER A 395 -0.06 17.20 26.54
CA SER A 395 0.18 18.60 26.15
C SER A 395 -0.55 18.91 24.84
N ASP A 396 -0.45 20.15 24.36
CA ASP A 396 -0.95 20.52 23.04
C ASP A 396 -0.28 19.67 21.95
N CYS A 397 -1.09 19.08 21.09
CA CYS A 397 -0.65 18.07 20.13
C CYS A 397 -0.92 18.52 18.69
N ARG A 398 -0.02 18.16 17.78
CA ARG A 398 -0.23 18.26 16.33
C ARG A 398 -0.13 16.88 15.70
N ILE A 399 -1.18 16.43 15.03
CA ILE A 399 -1.23 15.12 14.39
C ILE A 399 -1.56 15.21 12.89
N LEU A 400 -0.94 14.33 12.11
CA LEU A 400 -1.28 14.10 10.70
C LEU A 400 -2.10 12.82 10.59
N VAL A 401 -3.38 12.96 10.22
CA VAL A 401 -4.33 11.86 10.12
C VAL A 401 -4.35 11.32 8.69
N ASN A 402 -4.09 10.02 8.55
CA ASN A 402 -4.18 9.28 7.29
C ASN A 402 -3.22 9.75 6.16
N CYS A 403 -2.20 10.54 6.49
CA CYS A 403 -1.17 10.91 5.52
C CYS A 403 -0.35 9.68 5.15
N GLU A 404 -0.75 8.99 4.08
CA GLU A 404 0.20 8.18 3.32
C GLU A 404 1.37 9.11 2.96
N GLU A 405 2.61 8.68 3.21
CA GLU A 405 3.76 9.33 2.58
C GLU A 405 3.44 9.47 1.09
N PRO A 406 3.68 10.65 0.48
CA PRO A 406 3.29 10.89 -0.90
C PRO A 406 3.78 9.73 -1.76
N ARG A 407 2.83 8.98 -2.34
CA ARG A 407 3.15 7.86 -3.23
C ARG A 407 4.11 8.40 -4.26
N VAL A 408 5.32 7.83 -4.30
CA VAL A 408 6.31 8.18 -5.31
C VAL A 408 5.74 7.75 -6.66
N GLU A 409 5.00 8.64 -7.31
CA GLU A 409 4.54 8.42 -8.68
C GLU A 409 5.78 8.33 -9.56
N ARG A 410 6.12 7.11 -9.97
CA ARG A 410 7.18 6.86 -10.93
C ARG A 410 6.72 7.44 -12.27
N LYS A 411 7.12 8.69 -12.58
CA LYS A 411 6.89 9.34 -13.88
C LYS A 411 7.73 8.70 -14.99
N VAL A 412 7.40 7.46 -15.38
CA VAL A 412 8.15 6.69 -16.40
C VAL A 412 7.92 7.26 -17.81
N LYS A 413 6.78 7.93 -18.07
CA LYS A 413 6.41 8.40 -19.43
C LYS A 413 7.28 9.53 -19.98
N ASP A 414 7.91 10.35 -19.14
CA ASP A 414 8.65 11.55 -19.60
C ASP A 414 10.14 11.29 -19.90
N MET A 415 10.70 10.20 -19.34
CA MET A 415 12.14 9.91 -19.45
C MET A 415 12.60 9.65 -20.89
N LYS A 416 11.84 8.87 -21.67
CA LYS A 416 12.20 8.58 -23.07
C LYS A 416 12.21 9.83 -23.94
N LYS A 417 11.31 10.78 -23.69
CA LYS A 417 11.23 12.05 -24.43
C LYS A 417 12.43 12.93 -24.07
N LYS A 418 12.71 13.09 -22.77
CA LYS A 418 13.87 13.82 -22.25
C LYS A 418 15.20 13.26 -22.75
N GLU A 419 15.38 11.95 -22.78
CA GLU A 419 16.60 11.32 -23.32
C GLU A 419 16.83 11.60 -24.82
N ARG A 420 15.75 11.59 -25.62
CA ARG A 420 15.82 11.96 -27.04
C ARG A 420 16.17 13.44 -27.22
N THR A 421 15.55 14.32 -26.42
CA THR A 421 15.86 15.76 -26.45
C THR A 421 17.33 16.03 -26.09
N MET A 422 17.86 15.35 -25.07
CA MET A 422 19.29 15.46 -24.70
C MET A 422 20.20 15.04 -25.86
N GLY A 423 19.91 13.91 -26.51
CA GLY A 423 20.68 13.45 -27.66
C GLY A 423 20.65 14.45 -28.84
N LEU A 424 19.49 15.07 -29.10
CA LEU A 424 19.35 16.06 -30.16
C LEU A 424 20.16 17.34 -29.86
N VAL A 425 20.05 17.88 -28.64
CA VAL A 425 20.78 19.09 -28.22
C VAL A 425 22.30 18.86 -28.28
N MET A 426 22.77 17.73 -27.76
CA MET A 426 24.19 17.36 -27.81
C MET A 426 24.69 17.22 -29.25
N SER A 427 23.89 16.64 -30.15
CA SER A 427 24.26 16.51 -31.57
C SER A 427 24.43 17.88 -32.24
N ILE A 428 23.49 18.80 -32.00
CA ILE A 428 23.53 20.15 -32.58
C ILE A 428 24.80 20.89 -32.13
N ILE A 429 25.08 20.90 -30.82
CA ILE A 429 26.25 21.61 -30.26
C ILE A 429 27.55 21.04 -30.80
N MET A 430 27.69 19.72 -30.78
CA MET A 430 28.91 19.04 -31.23
C MET A 430 29.11 19.22 -32.74
N SER A 431 28.05 19.11 -33.53
CA SER A 431 28.12 19.30 -34.97
C SER A 431 28.41 20.75 -35.37
N ALA A 432 27.88 21.75 -34.67
CA ALA A 432 28.24 23.14 -34.91
C ALA A 432 29.73 23.41 -34.63
N ALA A 433 30.26 22.88 -33.51
CA ALA A 433 31.66 23.03 -33.16
C ALA A 433 32.60 22.32 -34.17
N MET A 434 32.23 21.11 -34.61
CA MET A 434 32.97 20.39 -35.65
C MET A 434 32.93 21.12 -37.00
N GLY A 435 31.78 21.67 -37.39
CA GLY A 435 31.63 22.44 -38.62
C GLY A 435 32.50 23.69 -38.64
N ALA A 436 32.57 24.41 -37.51
CA ALA A 436 33.46 25.55 -37.33
C ALA A 436 34.95 25.16 -37.37
N LEU A 437 35.33 24.07 -36.69
CA LEU A 437 36.71 23.56 -36.73
C LEU A 437 37.10 23.11 -38.13
N SER A 438 36.19 22.42 -38.84
CA SER A 438 36.41 21.97 -40.21
C SER A 438 36.65 23.17 -41.15
N ALA A 439 35.82 24.21 -41.07
CA ALA A 439 36.02 25.45 -41.82
C ALA A 439 37.39 26.09 -41.53
N TYR A 440 37.79 26.16 -40.26
CA TYR A 440 39.09 26.68 -39.86
C TYR A 440 40.27 25.88 -40.44
N LEU A 441 40.22 24.56 -40.33
CA LEU A 441 41.27 23.67 -40.83
C LEU A 441 41.40 23.72 -42.35
N VAL A 442 40.27 23.86 -43.05
CA VAL A 442 40.26 24.05 -44.51
C VAL A 442 40.90 25.38 -44.91
N LEU A 443 40.59 26.49 -44.21
CA LEU A 443 41.24 27.80 -44.48
C LEU A 443 42.74 27.75 -44.24
N LYS A 444 43.16 27.11 -43.14
CA LYS A 444 44.57 27.00 -42.77
C LYS A 444 45.36 26.11 -43.75
N GLY A 445 44.75 25.03 -44.23
CA GLY A 445 45.40 24.08 -45.14
C GLY A 445 45.40 24.51 -46.61
N ASN A 446 44.54 25.45 -47.01
CA ASN A 446 44.46 25.93 -48.39
C ASN A 446 44.21 27.45 -48.47
N PRO A 447 45.26 28.27 -48.36
CA PRO A 447 45.13 29.74 -48.36
C PRO A 447 44.57 30.31 -49.68
N LYS A 448 44.56 29.53 -50.77
CA LYS A 448 43.91 29.93 -52.05
C LYS A 448 42.38 29.86 -52.00
N ALA A 449 41.78 29.12 -51.06
CA ALA A 449 40.32 29.06 -50.88
C ALA A 449 39.72 30.44 -50.54
N MET A 450 40.53 31.30 -49.91
CA MET A 450 40.16 32.66 -49.47
C MET A 450 39.85 33.62 -50.64
N LYS A 451 40.25 33.29 -51.87
CA LYS A 451 39.97 34.10 -53.07
C LYS A 451 38.63 33.79 -53.76
N SER A 452 37.93 32.72 -53.36
CA SER A 452 36.77 32.19 -54.10
C SER A 452 35.43 32.26 -53.35
N VAL A 453 35.45 32.34 -52.02
CA VAL A 453 34.25 32.41 -51.16
C VAL A 453 34.55 33.31 -49.96
N PRO A 454 33.64 34.24 -49.57
CA PRO A 454 33.81 35.03 -48.35
C PRO A 454 33.96 34.12 -47.12
N VAL A 455 34.97 34.39 -46.28
CA VAL A 455 35.28 33.58 -45.07
C VAL A 455 34.05 33.35 -44.19
N PRO A 456 33.20 34.35 -43.87
CA PRO A 456 32.00 34.12 -43.07
C PRO A 456 31.02 33.12 -43.69
N MET A 457 30.86 33.17 -45.03
CA MET A 457 29.96 32.26 -45.74
C MET A 457 30.43 30.81 -45.62
N MET A 458 31.74 30.57 -45.61
CA MET A 458 32.29 29.22 -45.51
C MET A 458 32.12 28.60 -44.11
N TYR A 459 32.23 29.41 -43.05
CA TYR A 459 31.88 28.96 -41.69
C TYR A 459 30.40 28.65 -41.59
N ILE A 460 29.54 29.53 -42.10
CA ILE A 460 28.08 29.35 -42.06
C ILE A 460 27.67 28.08 -42.82
N SER A 461 28.18 27.87 -44.04
CA SER A 461 27.82 26.69 -44.84
C SER A 461 28.26 25.38 -44.20
N ASN A 462 29.47 25.34 -43.64
CA ASN A 462 29.98 24.14 -42.96
C ASN A 462 29.25 23.86 -41.65
N ILE A 463 28.96 24.89 -40.85
CA ILE A 463 28.18 24.74 -39.61
C ILE A 463 26.77 24.24 -39.93
N LEU A 464 26.07 24.86 -40.88
CA LEU A 464 24.71 24.45 -41.27
C LEU A 464 24.68 23.01 -41.79
N LEU A 465 25.64 22.64 -42.66
CA LEU A 465 25.74 21.28 -43.18
C LEU A 465 26.03 20.28 -42.05
N SER A 466 27.00 20.57 -41.17
CA SER A 466 27.33 19.71 -40.04
C SER A 466 26.15 19.52 -39.09
N VAL A 467 25.44 20.59 -38.74
CA VAL A 467 24.26 20.53 -37.86
C VAL A 467 23.14 19.72 -38.50
N THR A 468 22.87 19.92 -39.79
CA THR A 468 21.84 19.17 -40.52
C THR A 468 22.13 17.67 -40.50
N VAL A 469 23.37 17.27 -40.83
CA VAL A 469 23.79 15.86 -40.80
C VAL A 469 23.75 15.31 -39.37
N GLY A 470 24.17 16.10 -38.37
CA GLY A 470 24.12 15.70 -36.97
C GLY A 470 22.71 15.43 -36.45
N ILE A 471 21.74 16.25 -36.85
CA ILE A 471 20.32 16.03 -36.50
C ILE A 471 19.83 14.72 -37.11
N ILE A 472 20.13 14.46 -38.39
CA ILE A 472 19.76 13.21 -39.06
C ILE A 472 20.35 12.01 -38.33
N VAL A 473 21.64 12.07 -37.97
CA VAL A 473 22.32 11.01 -37.22
C VAL A 473 21.65 10.76 -35.87
N ALA A 474 21.33 11.82 -35.12
CA ALA A 474 20.69 11.70 -33.81
C ALA A 474 19.27 11.12 -33.86
N LEU A 475 18.54 11.36 -34.95
CA LEU A 475 17.18 10.85 -35.15
C LEU A 475 17.17 9.40 -35.69
N CYS A 476 18.11 9.06 -36.56
CA CYS A 476 18.13 7.76 -37.25
C CYS A 476 18.94 6.68 -36.50
N LEU A 477 19.98 7.06 -35.75
CA LEU A 477 20.89 6.10 -35.12
C LEU A 477 20.71 6.02 -33.59
N PRO A 478 20.58 4.82 -33.00
CA PRO A 478 20.37 4.65 -31.57
C PRO A 478 21.68 4.74 -30.75
N LEU A 479 22.52 5.75 -31.02
CA LEU A 479 23.85 5.90 -30.41
C LEU A 479 23.82 5.96 -28.87
N GLY A 480 22.76 6.55 -28.30
CA GLY A 480 22.57 6.60 -26.84
C GLY A 480 22.27 5.23 -26.20
N LYS A 481 21.66 4.29 -26.93
CA LYS A 481 21.47 2.91 -26.43
C LYS A 481 22.79 2.14 -26.45
N MET A 482 23.60 2.36 -27.48
CA MET A 482 24.93 1.76 -27.61
C MET A 482 25.86 2.23 -26.49
N GLY A 483 25.81 3.52 -26.13
CA GLY A 483 26.57 4.09 -25.00
C GLY A 483 26.27 3.39 -23.67
N ARG A 484 24.99 3.18 -23.35
CA ARG A 484 24.60 2.48 -22.12
C ARG A 484 25.00 1.02 -22.13
N ALA A 485 24.81 0.33 -23.25
CA ALA A 485 25.23 -1.06 -23.39
C ALA A 485 26.75 -1.21 -23.17
N LEU A 486 27.55 -0.28 -23.70
CA LEU A 486 29.00 -0.24 -23.50
C LEU A 486 29.36 0.00 -22.03
N ALA A 487 28.74 0.98 -21.38
CA ALA A 487 28.99 1.30 -19.98
C ALA A 487 28.55 0.16 -19.03
N GLN A 488 27.43 -0.50 -19.33
CA GLN A 488 26.94 -1.68 -18.59
C GLN A 488 27.88 -2.87 -18.73
N LYS A 489 28.38 -3.15 -19.94
CA LYS A 489 29.37 -4.21 -20.19
C LYS A 489 30.68 -3.98 -19.43
N ALA A 490 31.02 -2.72 -19.14
CA ALA A 490 32.18 -2.33 -18.34
C ALA A 490 31.89 -2.18 -16.82
N HIS A 491 30.71 -2.62 -16.37
CA HIS A 491 30.22 -2.50 -14.99
C HIS A 491 30.25 -1.07 -14.42
N ALA A 492 30.17 -0.05 -15.27
CA ALA A 492 30.09 1.33 -14.83
C ALA A 492 28.63 1.67 -14.48
N LYS A 493 28.40 2.17 -13.26
CA LYS A 493 27.07 2.61 -12.82
C LYS A 493 27.03 4.15 -12.73
N PRO A 494 25.96 4.82 -13.18
CA PRO A 494 25.78 6.25 -12.92
C PRO A 494 25.65 6.49 -11.40
N PRO A 495 26.15 7.61 -10.86
CA PRO A 495 26.70 8.79 -11.53
C PRO A 495 28.24 8.78 -11.74
N ALA A 496 28.90 7.62 -11.67
CA ALA A 496 30.36 7.56 -11.72
C ALA A 496 30.96 8.19 -12.99
N MET A 497 32.10 8.89 -12.87
CA MET A 497 32.83 9.48 -14.01
C MET A 497 33.14 8.45 -15.10
N LYS A 498 33.45 7.20 -14.70
CA LYS A 498 33.65 6.07 -15.60
C LYS A 498 32.42 5.79 -16.48
N PHE A 499 31.21 5.95 -15.96
CA PHE A 499 29.97 5.77 -16.72
C PHE A 499 29.82 6.88 -17.77
N THR A 500 30.04 8.14 -17.37
CA THR A 500 29.96 9.30 -18.28
C THR A 500 30.94 9.20 -19.44
N LEU A 501 32.21 8.83 -19.15
CA LEU A 501 33.24 8.66 -20.16
C LEU A 501 32.87 7.58 -21.18
N LEU A 502 32.44 6.39 -20.72
CA LEU A 502 32.10 5.29 -21.61
C LEU A 502 30.81 5.51 -22.38
N ASN A 503 29.79 6.09 -21.75
CA ASN A 503 28.49 6.34 -22.36
C ASN A 503 28.58 7.38 -23.49
N ALA A 504 29.53 8.31 -23.41
CA ALA A 504 29.75 9.35 -24.41
C ALA A 504 30.44 8.85 -25.71
N ILE A 505 31.13 7.70 -25.66
CA ILE A 505 31.95 7.20 -26.80
C ILE A 505 31.11 6.94 -28.05
N PRO A 506 30.03 6.12 -28.04
CA PRO A 506 29.34 5.80 -29.28
C PRO A 506 28.64 7.00 -29.90
N PHE A 507 28.18 7.94 -29.07
CA PHE A 507 27.56 9.18 -29.53
C PHE A 507 28.58 10.12 -30.19
N SER A 508 29.69 10.40 -29.52
CA SER A 508 30.74 11.26 -30.05
C SER A 508 31.42 10.66 -31.29
N VAL A 509 31.81 9.40 -31.25
CA VAL A 509 32.48 8.74 -32.38
C VAL A 509 31.54 8.56 -33.56
N GLY A 510 30.33 8.04 -33.33
CA GLY A 510 29.35 7.81 -34.39
C GLY A 510 28.90 9.09 -35.09
N ASN A 511 28.59 10.14 -34.31
CA ASN A 511 28.21 11.43 -34.88
C ASN A 511 29.37 12.08 -35.65
N THR A 512 30.59 12.06 -35.11
CA THR A 512 31.76 12.67 -35.75
C THR A 512 32.14 11.98 -37.04
N LEU A 513 32.14 10.64 -37.07
CA LEU A 513 32.50 9.89 -38.27
C LEU A 513 31.57 10.25 -39.44
N ILE A 514 30.25 10.24 -39.21
CA ILE A 514 29.28 10.50 -40.26
C ILE A 514 29.27 11.98 -40.67
N VAL A 515 29.28 12.89 -39.69
CA VAL A 515 29.28 14.34 -39.96
C VAL A 515 30.54 14.75 -40.73
N SER A 516 31.73 14.33 -40.29
CA SER A 516 33.00 14.66 -40.97
C SER A 516 33.09 14.05 -42.37
N LEU A 517 32.57 12.84 -42.57
CA LEU A 517 32.55 12.15 -43.86
C LEU A 517 31.69 12.89 -44.88
N VAL A 518 30.48 13.31 -44.48
CA VAL A 518 29.57 14.06 -45.36
C VAL A 518 30.08 15.47 -45.63
N VAL A 519 30.50 16.21 -44.60
CA VAL A 519 30.96 17.59 -44.74
C VAL A 519 32.22 17.68 -45.59
N SER A 520 33.17 16.76 -45.41
CA SER A 520 34.38 16.71 -46.25
C SER A 520 34.06 16.38 -47.72
N PHE A 521 33.09 15.50 -47.98
CA PHE A 521 32.67 15.16 -49.34
C PHE A 521 32.11 16.39 -50.07
N PHE A 522 31.16 17.09 -49.45
CA PHE A 522 30.57 18.29 -50.03
C PHE A 522 31.59 19.42 -50.19
N GLY A 523 32.49 19.59 -49.21
CA GLY A 523 33.57 20.57 -49.30
C GLY A 523 34.49 20.32 -50.50
N VAL A 524 34.92 19.07 -50.73
CA VAL A 524 35.78 18.71 -51.86
C VAL A 524 35.01 18.76 -53.20
N ALA A 525 33.76 18.27 -53.23
CA ALA A 525 32.93 18.29 -54.43
C ALA A 525 32.61 19.72 -54.90
N MET A 526 32.29 20.63 -53.97
CA MET A 526 32.02 22.03 -54.28
C MET A 526 33.31 22.79 -54.65
N GLY A 527 34.43 22.45 -54.02
CA GLY A 527 35.75 22.98 -54.41
C GLY A 527 36.13 22.57 -55.83
N ARG A 528 35.84 21.33 -56.23
CA ARG A 528 36.09 20.82 -57.57
C ARG A 528 35.17 21.44 -58.62
N SER A 529 33.89 21.65 -58.31
CA SER A 529 32.92 22.24 -59.27
C SER A 529 33.18 23.71 -59.57
N LYS A 530 33.83 24.44 -58.66
CA LYS A 530 34.23 25.85 -58.83
C LYS A 530 35.64 26.03 -59.40
N ALA A 531 36.38 24.95 -59.63
CA ALA A 531 37.71 25.02 -60.22
C ALA A 531 37.62 25.26 -61.75
N PRO A 532 38.53 26.07 -62.33
CA PRO A 532 38.55 26.27 -63.78
C PRO A 532 38.82 24.95 -64.51
N ALA A 533 38.21 24.76 -65.68
CA ALA A 533 38.25 23.50 -66.43
C ALA A 533 39.69 22.99 -66.72
N SER A 534 40.65 23.91 -66.90
CA SER A 534 42.08 23.60 -67.05
C SER A 534 42.72 23.00 -65.80
N ALA A 535 42.27 23.39 -64.60
CA ALA A 535 42.79 22.86 -63.34
C ALA A 535 42.14 21.52 -62.94
N VAL A 536 40.94 21.23 -63.44
CA VAL A 536 40.21 19.97 -63.12
C VAL A 536 40.84 18.77 -63.82
N ALA A 537 41.49 18.97 -64.97
CA ALA A 537 42.19 17.92 -65.73
C ALA A 537 43.41 17.36 -64.97
N ASP A 538 44.10 18.20 -64.20
CA ASP A 538 45.29 17.84 -63.42
C ASP A 538 44.98 17.38 -61.98
N MET A 539 43.71 17.37 -61.57
CA MET A 539 43.30 16.97 -60.22
C MET A 539 43.16 15.45 -60.07
N PRO A 540 43.61 14.86 -58.95
CA PRO A 540 43.33 13.46 -58.65
C PRO A 540 41.83 13.14 -58.69
N PRO A 541 41.44 11.87 -58.88
CA PRO A 541 40.04 11.43 -58.77
C PRO A 541 39.36 11.92 -57.48
N LEU A 542 38.08 12.31 -57.59
CA LEU A 542 37.31 12.86 -56.47
C LEU A 542 37.39 12.00 -55.18
N PRO A 543 37.30 10.66 -55.23
CA PRO A 543 37.42 9.82 -54.02
C PRO A 543 38.77 9.96 -53.31
N ILE A 544 39.87 10.13 -54.06
CA ILE A 544 41.22 10.26 -53.51
C ILE A 544 41.39 11.61 -52.81
N MET A 545 40.91 12.68 -53.44
CA MET A 545 40.89 14.03 -52.84
C MET A 545 40.03 14.07 -51.58
N TRP A 546 38.86 13.42 -51.64
CA TRP A 546 37.92 13.32 -50.52
C TRP A 546 38.53 12.57 -49.33
N LEU A 547 39.05 11.35 -49.55
CA LEU A 547 39.69 10.56 -48.48
C LEU A 547 40.88 11.28 -47.85
N GLY A 548 41.69 11.96 -48.68
CA GLY A 548 42.81 12.77 -48.18
C GLY A 548 42.38 13.98 -47.35
N SER A 549 41.25 14.62 -47.69
CA SER A 549 40.68 15.72 -46.92
C SER A 549 40.01 15.23 -45.63
N TRP A 550 39.21 14.16 -45.73
CA TRP A 550 38.52 13.55 -44.60
C TRP A 550 39.49 13.05 -43.54
N GLY A 551 40.56 12.35 -43.94
CA GLY A 551 41.57 11.83 -43.02
C GLY A 551 42.26 12.91 -42.19
N LYS A 552 42.50 14.10 -42.77
CA LYS A 552 43.08 15.25 -42.05
C LYS A 552 42.10 15.90 -41.07
N LEU A 553 40.80 15.85 -41.36
CA LEU A 553 39.76 16.44 -40.52
C LEU A 553 39.29 15.50 -39.40
N LEU A 554 39.41 14.18 -39.61
CA LEU A 554 38.81 13.18 -38.73
C LEU A 554 39.38 13.22 -37.30
N ILE A 555 40.70 13.19 -37.14
CA ILE A 555 41.32 13.13 -35.81
C ILE A 555 41.02 14.40 -34.98
N PRO A 556 41.22 15.62 -35.50
CA PRO A 556 40.91 16.85 -34.74
C PRO A 556 39.44 16.97 -34.37
N THR A 557 38.53 16.61 -35.29
CA THR A 557 37.08 16.68 -35.03
C THR A 557 36.63 15.63 -34.02
N LEU A 558 37.20 14.42 -34.06
CA LEU A 558 36.88 13.34 -33.12
C LEU A 558 37.33 13.69 -31.69
N ILE A 559 38.51 14.27 -31.52
CA ILE A 559 39.00 14.73 -30.22
C ILE A 559 38.08 15.83 -29.67
N LEU A 560 37.80 16.86 -30.47
CA LEU A 560 36.94 17.98 -30.06
C LEU A 560 35.55 17.50 -29.66
N SER A 561 34.96 16.62 -30.46
CA SER A 561 33.63 16.05 -30.24
C SER A 561 33.56 15.22 -28.96
N TYR A 562 34.55 14.35 -28.71
CA TYR A 562 34.60 13.57 -27.48
C TYR A 562 34.72 14.46 -26.24
N VAL A 563 35.64 15.44 -26.25
CA VAL A 563 35.84 16.38 -25.14
C VAL A 563 34.56 17.17 -24.85
N LEU A 564 33.92 17.73 -25.88
CA LEU A 564 32.65 18.45 -25.72
C LEU A 564 31.53 17.54 -25.19
N SER A 565 31.47 16.29 -25.64
CA SER A 565 30.45 15.34 -25.19
C SER A 565 30.56 15.03 -23.70
N VAL A 566 31.79 14.91 -23.17
CA VAL A 566 32.04 14.64 -21.75
C VAL A 566 31.75 15.88 -20.90
N LEU A 567 32.20 17.06 -21.35
CA LEU A 567 32.05 18.31 -20.59
C LEU A 567 30.62 18.83 -20.55
N LEU A 568 29.87 18.73 -21.65
CA LEU A 568 28.54 19.32 -21.77
C LEU A 568 27.40 18.38 -21.37
N SER A 569 27.62 17.06 -21.38
CA SER A 569 26.59 16.07 -21.03
C SER A 569 25.94 16.31 -19.65
N PRO A 570 26.67 16.65 -18.57
CA PRO A 570 26.06 16.96 -17.27
C PRO A 570 25.14 18.18 -17.32
N PHE A 571 25.57 19.26 -17.98
CA PHE A 571 24.81 20.51 -18.09
C PHE A 571 23.54 20.33 -18.94
N VAL A 572 23.65 19.63 -20.08
CA VAL A 572 22.50 19.38 -20.94
C VAL A 572 21.52 18.40 -20.27
N SER A 573 22.01 17.42 -19.51
CA SER A 573 21.17 16.54 -18.70
C SER A 573 20.35 17.31 -17.65
N GLN A 574 20.97 18.29 -16.97
CA GLN A 574 20.28 19.17 -16.04
C GLN A 574 19.25 20.04 -16.74
N LEU A 575 19.62 20.66 -17.87
CA LEU A 575 18.74 21.55 -18.62
C LEU A 575 17.50 20.83 -19.18
N VAL A 576 17.63 19.55 -19.53
CA VAL A 576 16.53 18.70 -20.02
C VAL A 576 15.75 18.03 -18.87
N GLY A 577 16.18 18.23 -17.62
CA GLY A 577 15.51 17.69 -16.43
C GLY A 577 15.59 16.16 -16.32
N LEU A 578 16.73 15.58 -16.72
CA LEU A 578 17.05 14.15 -16.53
C LEU A 578 17.70 13.88 -15.17
N THR A 579 18.30 14.90 -14.56
CA THR A 579 18.86 14.88 -13.21
C THR A 579 18.12 15.91 -12.39
N ASP A 580 17.20 15.47 -11.54
CA ASP A 580 16.52 16.35 -10.58
C ASP A 580 17.54 16.85 -9.57
N ALA A 581 17.79 18.16 -9.53
CA ALA A 581 18.58 18.85 -8.51
C ALA A 581 17.92 18.86 -7.11
N GLY A 582 17.04 17.90 -6.81
CA GLY A 582 16.32 17.77 -5.55
C GLY A 582 16.48 16.40 -4.86
N ALA A 583 17.18 15.44 -5.47
CA ALA A 583 17.35 14.10 -4.89
C ALA A 583 18.64 13.92 -4.07
N GLU A 584 19.57 14.88 -4.12
CA GLU A 584 20.88 14.76 -3.45
C GLU A 584 20.95 15.35 -2.04
N VAL A 585 19.92 16.08 -1.58
CA VAL A 585 19.91 16.62 -0.20
C VAL A 585 19.33 15.62 0.82
N GLY A 586 18.68 14.54 0.39
CA GLY A 586 18.02 13.57 1.30
C GLY A 586 18.78 12.27 1.58
N ARG A 587 19.98 12.07 1.02
CA ARG A 587 20.74 10.81 1.16
C ARG A 587 22.09 10.92 1.87
N ALA A 588 22.52 12.14 2.23
CA ALA A 588 23.81 12.39 2.85
C ALA A 588 23.80 12.40 4.40
N SER A 589 22.72 11.95 5.06
CA SER A 589 22.68 11.80 6.53
C SER A 589 22.56 10.35 7.02
N ARG A 590 22.84 9.36 6.16
CA ARG A 590 23.22 8.01 6.62
C ARG A 590 24.74 7.95 6.69
N GLY A 591 25.28 8.69 7.65
CA GLY A 591 26.62 8.46 8.18
C GLY A 591 26.54 7.34 9.19
N GLU A 592 27.53 6.46 9.14
CA GLU A 592 27.83 5.40 10.09
C GLU A 592 27.84 5.94 11.53
N ASP A 593 27.01 5.35 12.39
CA ASP A 593 27.28 4.97 13.78
C ASP A 593 26.09 4.16 14.34
#